data_AF-A0A316TG26-F1
#
_entry.id   AF-A0A316TG26-F1
#
_cell.length_a   1.000
_cell.length_b   1.000
_cell.length_c   1.000
_cell.angle_alpha   90.00
_cell.angle_beta   90.00
_cell.angle_gamma   90.00
#
_symmetry.space_group_name_H-M   'P 1'
#
loop_
_entity.id
_entity.type
_entity.pdbx_description
1 polymer ?
#
loop_
_entity_poly.entity_id
_entity_poly.type
_entity_poly.pdbx_seq_one_letter_code
_entity_poly.pdbx_strand_id
1 'polypeptide(L)'
;MSTAESASAPDPIVTSHTSSSTHRRSESVVRPARQLIGITATLTALSLGLAACGGDDSGGDGDSDAPGTVAEKKEEPQTWPLTGLPVDGKGSADADHPVLVLKLDNTASSAPQQGLSQADLVVEELVEGGITRLAAFYYSQIPGEVGPVRSMRASDIGIVAPADAALVTSGGAAQTVQRINDAGIEIFNEGSPGFFRESSRSAPYNLFTDMGKVAKASEDGKEARPDDYLPWGKEGDLPAGKPAGTITADFGSHSTNWVFQNGTYVNQNTYAADGDEFPADSVLVLRVDVGDAGYTDPAGNPVPETIFEGTGKALLFHGGSVVEGTWSKDALDSAVQLETKGGKLKVPAGRVWIELVPIDAKNGSVTYGK
;
A
#
# COMPACT_ATOMS: atom_id res chain seq x y z
N MET A 1 17.99 34.32 64.99
CA MET A 1 18.48 34.93 63.73
C MET A 1 18.28 33.90 62.64
N SER A 2 17.54 34.09 61.55
CA SER A 2 16.59 35.11 61.10
C SER A 2 15.77 34.39 60.02
N THR A 3 14.49 34.16 60.27
CA THR A 3 13.34 34.66 59.48
C THR A 3 13.20 34.10 58.06
N ALA A 4 12.18 33.24 57.92
CA ALA A 4 11.45 32.99 56.69
C ALA A 4 10.68 34.25 56.28
N GLU A 5 10.66 34.54 54.97
CA GLU A 5 9.83 35.60 54.40
C GLU A 5 8.99 35.02 53.27
N SER A 6 7.68 35.19 53.42
CA SER A 6 6.65 34.76 52.50
C SER A 6 6.49 35.80 51.39
N ALA A 7 6.33 35.37 50.15
CA ALA A 7 5.90 36.25 49.07
C ALA A 7 4.70 35.65 48.33
N SER A 8 3.66 36.47 48.28
CA SER A 8 2.31 36.27 47.79
C SER A 8 2.25 35.99 46.29
N ALA A 9 1.44 35.00 45.89
CA ALA A 9 0.97 34.86 44.51
C ALA A 9 -0.24 35.81 44.29
N PRO A 10 -0.38 36.44 43.11
CA PRO A 10 -1.59 37.16 42.75
C PRO A 10 -2.64 36.24 42.10
N ASP A 11 -3.91 36.49 42.45
CA ASP A 11 -5.11 35.81 41.94
C ASP A 11 -5.27 35.93 40.41
N PRO A 12 -5.83 34.92 39.72
CA PRO A 12 -6.24 35.05 38.33
C PRO A 12 -7.55 35.85 38.21
N ILE A 13 -7.49 36.94 37.44
CA ILE A 13 -8.65 37.73 37.01
C ILE A 13 -9.54 36.87 36.12
N VAL A 14 -10.76 36.59 36.61
CA VAL A 14 -11.87 36.04 35.85
C VAL A 14 -12.51 37.16 35.04
N THR A 15 -12.27 37.19 33.72
CA THR A 15 -13.06 37.99 32.79
C THR A 15 -14.20 37.16 32.22
N SER A 16 -15.40 37.43 32.74
CA SER A 16 -16.67 36.96 32.23
C SER A 16 -17.05 37.71 30.95
N HIS A 17 -17.01 37.02 29.80
CA HIS A 17 -17.68 37.49 28.59
C HIS A 17 -19.05 36.84 28.49
N THR A 18 -20.06 37.54 28.98
CA THR A 18 -21.45 37.38 28.55
C THR A 18 -21.59 37.93 27.14
N SER A 19 -21.94 37.10 26.16
CA SER A 19 -22.52 37.58 24.91
C SER A 19 -23.72 36.72 24.52
N SER A 20 -24.73 37.45 24.10
CA SER A 20 -26.15 37.15 24.03
C SER A 20 -26.54 36.12 22.99
N SER A 21 -27.52 35.28 23.35
CA SER A 21 -28.25 34.43 22.43
C SER A 21 -28.96 35.25 21.36
N THR A 22 -28.81 34.87 20.10
CA THR A 22 -29.81 35.16 19.06
C THR A 22 -30.14 33.86 18.32
N HIS A 23 -31.35 33.38 18.57
CA HIS A 23 -32.00 32.35 17.77
C HIS A 23 -32.05 32.78 16.30
N ARG A 24 -31.48 31.97 15.40
CA ARG A 24 -31.90 31.93 14.00
C ARG A 24 -32.49 30.56 13.69
N ARG A 25 -33.73 30.61 13.25
CA ARG A 25 -34.59 29.50 12.86
C ARG A 25 -33.92 28.65 11.77
N SER A 26 -33.94 27.34 11.99
CA SER A 26 -33.87 26.31 10.96
C SER A 26 -35.16 26.38 10.14
N GLU A 27 -35.09 26.82 8.89
CA GLU A 27 -36.14 26.58 7.90
C GLU A 27 -35.80 25.30 7.12
N SER A 28 -36.47 24.23 7.52
CA SER A 28 -36.54 22.96 6.81
C SER A 28 -37.34 23.14 5.52
N VAL A 29 -36.67 23.13 4.36
CA VAL A 29 -37.35 23.03 3.07
C VAL A 29 -37.65 21.57 2.77
N VAL A 30 -38.88 21.19 3.11
CA VAL A 30 -39.55 19.97 2.65
C VAL A 30 -39.71 20.04 1.13
N ARG A 31 -39.16 19.07 0.39
CA ARG A 31 -39.55 18.82 -1.01
C ARG A 31 -40.48 17.61 -1.07
N PRO A 32 -41.61 17.69 -1.81
CA PRO A 32 -42.66 16.70 -1.73
C PRO A 32 -42.34 15.46 -2.55
N ALA A 33 -42.71 14.30 -2.00
CA ALA A 33 -42.92 13.07 -2.74
C ALA A 33 -44.06 13.26 -3.76
N ARG A 34 -43.85 12.83 -5.00
CA ARG A 34 -44.95 12.50 -5.91
C ARG A 34 -44.72 11.14 -6.54
N GLN A 35 -45.74 10.32 -6.35
CA GLN A 35 -45.92 8.95 -6.79
C GLN A 35 -46.12 8.85 -8.30
N LEU A 36 -45.68 7.69 -8.82
CA LEU A 36 -46.29 6.83 -9.85
C LEU A 36 -47.05 7.47 -11.01
N ILE A 37 -46.55 7.23 -12.23
CA ILE A 37 -47.39 6.80 -13.36
C ILE A 37 -46.64 5.69 -14.09
N GLY A 38 -47.19 4.47 -14.03
CA GLY A 38 -46.84 3.38 -14.94
C GLY A 38 -47.54 3.57 -16.28
N ILE A 39 -46.85 3.19 -17.35
CA ILE A 39 -47.47 2.91 -18.65
C ILE A 39 -46.95 1.55 -19.11
N THR A 40 -47.88 0.61 -19.18
CA THR A 40 -47.76 -0.71 -19.78
C THR A 40 -48.22 -0.64 -21.24
N ALA A 41 -47.77 -1.62 -22.04
CA ALA A 41 -48.31 -2.10 -23.32
C ALA A 41 -47.65 -1.50 -24.58
N THR A 42 -47.36 -2.23 -25.68
CA THR A 42 -47.68 -3.61 -26.10
C THR A 42 -46.84 -4.00 -27.33
N LEU A 43 -46.60 -5.31 -27.47
CA LEU A 43 -46.26 -6.14 -28.65
C LEU A 43 -46.09 -5.50 -30.05
N THR A 44 -45.08 -6.01 -30.80
CA THR A 44 -45.32 -6.67 -32.11
C THR A 44 -44.15 -7.57 -32.53
N ALA A 45 -44.49 -8.78 -32.99
CA ALA A 45 -43.62 -9.83 -33.50
C ALA A 45 -43.60 -9.84 -35.05
N LEU A 46 -42.79 -10.76 -35.62
CA LEU A 46 -42.59 -11.13 -37.05
C LEU A 46 -41.48 -10.32 -37.76
N SER A 47 -40.57 -10.91 -38.54
CA SER A 47 -40.55 -12.21 -39.21
C SER A 47 -39.14 -12.58 -39.74
N LEU A 48 -38.97 -13.89 -39.96
CA LEU A 48 -38.04 -14.61 -40.86
C LEU A 48 -37.52 -13.77 -42.04
N GLY A 49 -36.34 -13.95 -42.61
CA GLY A 49 -35.43 -15.09 -42.72
C GLY A 49 -34.86 -15.06 -44.14
N LEU A 50 -33.57 -15.32 -44.34
CA LEU A 50 -32.98 -15.57 -45.67
C LEU A 50 -31.77 -16.48 -45.49
N ALA A 51 -32.01 -17.78 -45.73
CA ALA A 51 -31.00 -18.74 -46.13
C ALA A 51 -31.21 -19.03 -47.62
N ALA A 52 -30.16 -18.88 -48.42
CA ALA A 52 -29.98 -19.36 -49.80
C ALA A 52 -28.51 -19.04 -50.17
N CYS A 53 -27.66 -19.87 -50.75
CA CYS A 53 -27.73 -21.11 -51.53
C CYS A 53 -26.53 -21.99 -51.09
N GLY A 54 -26.45 -23.32 -51.27
CA GLY A 54 -27.10 -24.21 -52.22
C GLY A 54 -26.00 -25.04 -52.90
N GLY A 55 -26.09 -26.38 -52.81
CA GLY A 55 -25.16 -27.33 -53.43
C GLY A 55 -25.45 -28.78 -53.00
N ASP A 56 -26.44 -29.39 -53.66
CA ASP A 56 -26.86 -30.80 -53.60
C ASP A 56 -25.74 -31.74 -54.12
N ASP A 57 -25.49 -32.88 -53.45
CA ASP A 57 -25.76 -34.20 -54.05
C ASP A 57 -25.66 -35.38 -53.05
N SER A 58 -26.70 -36.23 -53.10
CA SER A 58 -26.76 -37.69 -52.84
C SER A 58 -26.22 -38.34 -51.54
N GLY A 59 -27.18 -38.68 -50.65
CA GLY A 59 -27.46 -40.04 -50.16
C GLY A 59 -26.34 -40.89 -49.54
N GLY A 60 -26.43 -41.11 -48.23
CA GLY A 60 -25.78 -42.22 -47.52
C GLY A 60 -25.96 -42.13 -46.01
N ASP A 61 -26.81 -43.00 -45.44
CA ASP A 61 -26.85 -43.26 -44.01
C ASP A 61 -25.45 -43.69 -43.54
N GLY A 62 -24.87 -42.90 -42.63
CA GLY A 62 -23.57 -43.12 -42.04
C GLY A 62 -23.49 -42.39 -40.72
N ASP A 63 -23.82 -43.11 -39.66
CA ASP A 63 -23.47 -42.77 -38.27
C ASP A 63 -21.95 -42.53 -38.21
N SER A 64 -21.54 -41.26 -38.12
CA SER A 64 -20.16 -40.87 -37.90
C SER A 64 -20.11 -39.90 -36.73
N ASP A 65 -19.88 -40.50 -35.55
CA ASP A 65 -19.47 -39.86 -34.31
C ASP A 65 -18.21 -39.02 -34.58
N ALA A 66 -18.38 -37.73 -34.82
CA ALA A 66 -17.27 -36.79 -34.90
C ALA A 66 -16.80 -36.50 -33.47
N PRO A 67 -15.53 -36.75 -33.10
CA PRO A 67 -15.04 -36.35 -31.80
C PRO A 67 -15.05 -34.81 -31.76
N GLY A 68 -15.94 -34.26 -30.93
CA GLY A 68 -15.89 -32.85 -30.59
C GLY A 68 -14.52 -32.56 -29.97
N THR A 69 -13.70 -31.81 -30.68
CA THR A 69 -12.44 -31.27 -30.15
C THR A 69 -12.81 -30.36 -28.98
N VAL A 70 -12.76 -30.90 -27.77
CA VAL A 70 -12.80 -30.10 -26.54
C VAL A 70 -11.51 -29.30 -26.56
N ALA A 71 -11.59 -28.04 -26.95
CA ALA A 71 -10.49 -27.12 -26.77
C ALA A 71 -10.22 -27.07 -25.25
N GLU A 72 -9.14 -27.69 -24.79
CA GLU A 72 -8.66 -27.53 -23.43
C GLU A 72 -8.49 -26.03 -23.18
N LYS A 73 -9.35 -25.48 -22.32
CA LYS A 73 -9.20 -24.14 -21.80
C LYS A 73 -7.91 -24.16 -20.99
N LYS A 74 -6.81 -23.72 -21.61
CA LYS A 74 -5.54 -23.53 -20.92
C LYS A 74 -5.80 -22.55 -19.79
N GLU A 75 -5.83 -23.06 -18.56
CA GLU A 75 -5.95 -22.23 -17.36
C GLU A 75 -4.76 -21.27 -17.36
N GLU A 76 -5.06 -19.97 -17.29
CA GLU A 76 -4.00 -18.97 -17.11
C GLU A 76 -3.38 -19.19 -15.73
N PRO A 77 -2.04 -19.13 -15.62
CA PRO A 77 -1.38 -19.33 -14.33
C PRO A 77 -1.86 -18.26 -13.35
N GLN A 78 -2.11 -18.68 -12.11
CA GLN A 78 -2.38 -17.76 -11.00
C GLN A 78 -1.18 -16.83 -10.82
N THR A 79 -1.41 -15.63 -10.29
CA THR A 79 -0.36 -14.64 -10.03
C THR A 79 -0.21 -14.38 -8.54
N TRP A 80 1.00 -13.98 -8.13
CA TRP A 80 1.26 -13.46 -6.81
C TRP A 80 0.58 -12.09 -6.63
N PRO A 81 -0.18 -11.86 -5.55
CA PRO A 81 -1.00 -10.65 -5.38
C PRO A 81 -0.17 -9.37 -5.18
N LEU A 82 1.05 -9.49 -4.67
CA LEU A 82 1.94 -8.37 -4.37
C LEU A 82 2.92 -8.00 -5.49
N THR A 83 3.02 -8.84 -6.54
CA THR A 83 3.93 -8.59 -7.66
C THR A 83 3.27 -8.74 -9.03
N GLY A 84 2.10 -9.39 -9.13
CA GLY A 84 1.47 -9.73 -10.40
C GLY A 84 2.24 -10.78 -11.22
N LEU A 85 3.37 -11.29 -10.71
CA LEU A 85 4.16 -12.32 -11.39
C LEU A 85 3.39 -13.65 -11.39
N PRO A 86 3.47 -14.44 -12.47
CA PRO A 86 2.87 -15.77 -12.49
C PRO A 86 3.51 -16.64 -11.39
N VAL A 87 2.68 -17.44 -10.72
CA VAL A 87 3.15 -18.53 -9.87
C VAL A 87 3.80 -19.57 -10.77
N ASP A 88 4.97 -20.07 -10.36
CA ASP A 88 5.70 -21.05 -11.15
C ASP A 88 4.90 -22.36 -11.33
N GLY A 89 4.85 -22.85 -12.57
CA GLY A 89 4.24 -24.13 -12.90
C GLY A 89 2.70 -24.14 -12.79
N LYS A 90 2.15 -25.09 -12.01
CA LYS A 90 0.71 -25.22 -11.72
C LYS A 90 0.41 -24.91 -10.25
N GLY A 91 1.25 -24.11 -9.60
CA GLY A 91 1.10 -23.77 -8.18
C GLY A 91 -0.10 -22.86 -7.91
N SER A 92 -0.51 -22.80 -6.64
CA SER A 92 -1.44 -21.79 -6.12
C SER A 92 -0.66 -20.64 -5.48
N ALA A 93 -1.23 -19.44 -5.50
CA ALA A 93 -0.78 -18.32 -4.68
C ALA A 93 -1.52 -18.27 -3.33
N ASP A 94 -2.31 -19.27 -2.97
CA ASP A 94 -2.87 -19.40 -1.62
C ASP A 94 -1.74 -19.73 -0.64
N ALA A 95 -1.75 -19.07 0.52
CA ALA A 95 -0.84 -19.33 1.62
C ALA A 95 -1.63 -19.62 2.90
N ASP A 96 -1.02 -20.32 3.84
CA ASP A 96 -1.56 -20.61 5.18
C ASP A 96 -1.36 -19.45 6.17
N HIS A 97 -0.69 -18.38 5.73
CA HIS A 97 -0.48 -17.15 6.46
C HIS A 97 -1.03 -15.95 5.66
N PRO A 98 -1.44 -14.86 6.33
CA PRO A 98 -1.77 -13.62 5.65
C PRO A 98 -0.50 -12.97 5.06
N VAL A 99 -0.68 -11.87 4.33
CA VAL A 99 0.44 -10.97 4.04
C VAL A 99 0.99 -10.45 5.36
N LEU A 100 2.32 -10.54 5.55
CA LEU A 100 2.99 -9.98 6.71
C LEU A 100 3.70 -8.69 6.30
N VAL A 101 3.34 -7.57 6.93
CA VAL A 101 3.98 -6.27 6.68
C VAL A 101 4.86 -5.91 7.85
N LEU A 102 6.17 -5.88 7.65
CA LEU A 102 7.12 -5.51 8.70
C LEU A 102 7.51 -4.04 8.61
N LYS A 103 7.40 -3.33 9.74
CA LYS A 103 7.93 -1.98 9.89
C LYS A 103 9.43 -2.02 10.16
N LEU A 104 10.22 -1.69 9.15
CA LEU A 104 11.68 -1.67 9.20
C LEU A 104 12.18 -0.25 9.47
N ASP A 105 13.18 -0.10 10.34
CA ASP A 105 13.90 1.18 10.50
C ASP A 105 14.54 1.57 9.17
N ASN A 106 14.57 2.86 8.82
CA ASN A 106 15.23 3.35 7.61
C ASN A 106 16.22 4.49 7.92
N THR A 107 17.07 4.30 8.92
CA THR A 107 18.12 5.26 9.29
C THR A 107 19.51 4.62 9.23
N ALA A 108 20.57 5.44 9.19
CA ALA A 108 21.94 4.92 9.24
C ALA A 108 22.25 4.06 10.47
N SER A 109 21.53 4.25 11.58
CA SER A 109 21.71 3.41 12.79
C SER A 109 21.13 2.00 12.61
N SER A 110 20.29 1.81 11.59
CA SER A 110 19.74 0.52 11.20
C SER A 110 20.66 -0.30 10.30
N ALA A 111 21.76 0.27 9.81
CA ALA A 111 22.68 -0.44 8.94
C ALA A 111 23.50 -1.51 9.70
N PRO A 112 23.62 -2.75 9.17
CA PRO A 112 22.83 -3.27 8.06
C PRO A 112 21.41 -3.68 8.51
N GLN A 113 20.41 -3.38 7.69
CA GLN A 113 19.07 -3.99 7.75
C GLN A 113 19.18 -5.43 7.20
N GLN A 114 18.30 -6.31 7.65
CA GLN A 114 18.24 -7.70 7.20
C GLN A 114 16.80 -8.06 6.83
N GLY A 115 16.65 -8.91 5.81
CA GLY A 115 15.39 -9.42 5.29
C GLY A 115 14.79 -8.62 4.13
N LEU A 116 15.48 -7.61 3.60
CA LEU A 116 14.87 -6.70 2.62
C LEU A 116 14.78 -7.34 1.22
N SER A 117 15.74 -8.19 0.83
CA SER A 117 15.75 -8.81 -0.50
C SER A 117 14.64 -9.85 -0.70
N GLN A 118 14.04 -10.38 0.36
CA GLN A 118 12.93 -11.35 0.26
C GLN A 118 11.55 -10.69 0.26
N ALA A 119 11.46 -9.36 0.39
CA ALA A 119 10.18 -8.67 0.29
C ALA A 119 9.64 -8.75 -1.15
N ASP A 120 8.32 -8.88 -1.27
CA ASP A 120 7.58 -8.82 -2.54
C ASP A 120 7.38 -7.39 -2.99
N LEU A 121 7.07 -6.52 -2.03
CA LEU A 121 6.75 -5.10 -2.21
C LEU A 121 7.25 -4.30 -1.01
N VAL A 122 7.71 -3.07 -1.24
CA VAL A 122 8.14 -2.16 -0.18
C VAL A 122 7.40 -0.85 -0.31
N VAL A 123 6.92 -0.29 0.80
CA VAL A 123 6.39 1.08 0.88
C VAL A 123 7.27 1.89 1.82
N GLU A 124 7.80 3.02 1.34
CA GLU A 124 8.50 4.00 2.17
C GLU A 124 7.58 5.17 2.53
N GLU A 125 7.50 5.49 3.81
CA GLU A 125 6.69 6.60 4.32
C GLU A 125 7.48 7.52 5.27
N LEU A 126 7.05 8.78 5.34
CA LEU A 126 7.56 9.75 6.31
C LEU A 126 7.09 9.42 7.73
N VAL A 127 7.99 9.55 8.70
CA VAL A 127 7.69 9.41 10.13
C VAL A 127 8.32 10.57 10.94
N GLU A 128 8.33 10.48 12.27
CA GLU A 128 8.80 11.55 13.17
C GLU A 128 10.22 12.01 12.90
N GLY A 129 10.49 13.27 13.19
CA GLY A 129 11.83 13.84 13.03
C GLY A 129 12.26 13.99 11.56
N GLY A 130 11.35 13.71 10.62
CA GLY A 130 11.60 13.85 9.19
C GLY A 130 12.47 12.74 8.58
N ILE A 131 12.56 11.60 9.27
CA ILE A 131 13.11 10.35 8.71
C ILE A 131 11.99 9.54 8.06
N THR A 132 12.32 8.43 7.41
CA THR A 132 11.35 7.49 6.88
C THR A 132 11.41 6.14 7.57
N ARG A 133 10.41 5.29 7.31
CA ARG A 133 10.41 3.86 7.64
C ARG A 133 9.89 3.08 6.45
N LEU A 134 10.34 1.83 6.35
CA LEU A 134 9.84 0.92 5.33
C LEU A 134 8.72 0.05 5.92
N ALA A 135 7.70 -0.22 5.12
CA ALA A 135 6.76 -1.31 5.29
C ALA A 135 7.12 -2.36 4.23
N ALA A 136 7.81 -3.42 4.64
CA ALA A 136 8.24 -4.51 3.78
C ALA A 136 7.19 -5.64 3.82
N PHE A 137 6.66 -5.99 2.65
CA PHE A 137 5.58 -6.97 2.51
C PHE A 137 6.18 -8.33 2.17
N TYR A 138 5.76 -9.36 2.91
CA TYR A 138 6.16 -10.75 2.71
C TYR A 138 4.93 -11.62 2.53
N TYR A 139 4.84 -12.29 1.38
CA TYR A 139 3.78 -13.24 1.08
C TYR A 139 4.28 -14.43 0.26
N SER A 140 4.94 -14.20 -0.88
CA SER A 140 5.46 -15.30 -1.71
C SER A 140 6.63 -16.03 -1.06
N GLN A 141 7.37 -15.32 -0.20
CA GLN A 141 8.52 -15.82 0.54
C GLN A 141 8.50 -15.23 1.95
N ILE A 142 8.65 -16.10 2.95
CA ILE A 142 8.81 -15.69 4.34
C ILE A 142 10.28 -15.79 4.72
N PRO A 143 10.96 -14.67 5.05
CA PRO A 143 12.37 -14.69 5.43
C PRO A 143 12.58 -15.30 6.83
N GLY A 144 13.84 -15.52 7.18
CA GLY A 144 14.25 -15.86 8.54
C GLY A 144 14.26 -14.62 9.44
N GLU A 145 15.45 -14.19 9.86
CA GLU A 145 15.62 -13.02 10.71
C GLU A 145 15.51 -11.72 9.92
N VAL A 146 14.67 -10.80 10.39
CA VAL A 146 14.40 -9.49 9.77
C VAL A 146 14.47 -8.39 10.83
N GLY A 147 15.07 -7.26 10.49
CA GLY A 147 15.15 -6.09 11.36
C GLY A 147 16.18 -5.06 10.91
N PRO A 148 16.31 -3.93 11.64
CA PRO A 148 15.63 -3.63 12.89
C PRO A 148 14.14 -3.30 12.76
N VAL A 149 13.30 -3.94 13.59
CA VAL A 149 11.85 -3.71 13.64
C VAL A 149 11.54 -2.42 14.40
N ARG A 150 10.63 -1.61 13.86
CA ARG A 150 10.28 -0.28 14.39
C ARG A 150 8.79 -0.05 14.47
N SER A 151 8.47 1.11 15.02
CA SER A 151 7.13 1.43 15.45
C SER A 151 6.19 1.76 14.29
N MET A 152 4.95 1.29 14.41
CA MET A 152 3.86 1.57 13.48
C MET A 152 3.29 2.98 13.63
N ARG A 153 2.70 3.53 12.58
CA ARG A 153 1.99 4.80 12.53
C ARG A 153 0.55 4.58 12.08
N ALA A 154 -0.32 5.56 12.34
CA ALA A 154 -1.70 5.42 11.91
C ALA A 154 -1.84 5.42 10.38
N SER A 155 -0.89 6.07 9.69
CA SER A 155 -0.68 5.96 8.24
C SER A 155 -0.59 4.51 7.75
N ASP A 156 -0.07 3.58 8.58
CA ASP A 156 0.07 2.16 8.19
C ASP A 156 -1.28 1.49 7.92
N ILE A 157 -2.39 2.01 8.46
CA ILE A 157 -3.74 1.49 8.16
C ILE A 157 -3.97 1.52 6.65
N GLY A 158 -3.63 2.63 6.00
CA GLY A 158 -3.77 2.78 4.56
C GLY A 158 -2.78 1.94 3.74
N ILE A 159 -1.71 1.46 4.35
CA ILE A 159 -0.69 0.64 3.69
C ILE A 159 -1.04 -0.85 3.83
N VAL A 160 -1.54 -1.26 4.99
CA VAL A 160 -1.72 -2.67 5.36
C VAL A 160 -3.11 -3.19 4.99
N ALA A 161 -4.16 -2.39 5.20
CA ALA A 161 -5.55 -2.83 5.01
C ALA A 161 -5.88 -3.30 3.58
N PRO A 162 -5.38 -2.69 2.48
CA PRO A 162 -5.68 -3.17 1.13
C PRO A 162 -5.17 -4.58 0.83
N ALA A 163 -4.24 -5.11 1.63
CA ALA A 163 -3.69 -6.46 1.48
C ALA A 163 -4.26 -7.47 2.50
N ASP A 164 -5.23 -7.05 3.34
CA ASP A 164 -5.70 -7.83 4.50
C ASP A 164 -4.54 -8.37 5.35
N ALA A 165 -3.53 -7.53 5.55
CA ALA A 165 -2.25 -7.93 6.09
C ALA A 165 -2.20 -7.86 7.63
N ALA A 166 -1.36 -8.69 8.23
CA ALA A 166 -0.94 -8.54 9.63
C ALA A 166 0.31 -7.64 9.72
N LEU A 167 0.35 -6.79 10.75
CA LEU A 167 1.41 -5.79 10.95
C LEU A 167 2.44 -6.27 11.98
N VAL A 168 3.70 -6.35 11.55
CA VAL A 168 4.85 -6.77 12.36
C VAL A 168 5.69 -5.54 12.75
N THR A 169 5.72 -5.20 14.04
CA THR A 169 6.17 -3.88 14.49
C THR A 169 6.75 -3.88 15.90
N SER A 170 7.52 -2.86 16.28
CA SER A 170 7.99 -2.68 17.65
C SER A 170 6.92 -2.10 18.60
N GLY A 171 5.67 -1.95 18.14
CA GLY A 171 4.61 -1.22 18.85
C GLY A 171 4.42 0.21 18.34
N GLY A 172 3.74 1.06 19.10
CA GLY A 172 3.44 2.43 18.72
C GLY A 172 2.84 3.22 19.87
N ALA A 173 2.49 4.50 19.64
CA ALA A 173 1.74 5.26 20.63
C ALA A 173 0.39 4.59 20.90
N ALA A 174 -0.15 4.69 22.12
CA ALA A 174 -1.39 4.01 22.52
C ALA A 174 -2.57 4.36 21.58
N GLN A 175 -2.67 5.62 21.14
CA GLN A 175 -3.67 6.05 20.17
C GLN A 175 -3.48 5.40 18.79
N THR A 176 -2.23 5.20 18.35
CA THR A 176 -1.93 4.48 17.11
C THR A 176 -2.36 3.02 17.22
N VAL A 177 -1.98 2.34 18.30
CA VAL A 177 -2.34 0.93 18.54
C VAL A 177 -3.86 0.78 18.54
N GLN A 178 -4.59 1.69 19.20
CA GLN A 178 -6.04 1.68 19.19
C GLN A 178 -6.61 1.82 17.79
N ARG A 179 -6.13 2.78 16.99
CA ARG A 179 -6.61 3.00 15.62
C ARG A 179 -6.37 1.79 14.70
N ILE A 180 -5.22 1.13 14.85
CA ILE A 180 -4.88 -0.08 14.07
C ILE A 180 -5.81 -1.25 14.46
N ASN A 181 -6.06 -1.44 15.76
CA ASN A 181 -7.03 -2.45 16.23
C ASN A 181 -8.46 -2.14 15.80
N ASP A 182 -8.89 -0.88 15.84
CA ASP A 182 -10.22 -0.44 15.40
C ASP A 182 -10.40 -0.65 13.88
N ALA A 183 -9.31 -0.64 13.11
CA ALA A 183 -9.28 -1.00 11.69
C ALA A 183 -9.27 -2.52 11.44
N GLY A 184 -9.26 -3.35 12.49
CA GLY A 184 -9.27 -4.81 12.39
C GLY A 184 -7.94 -5.45 11.99
N ILE A 185 -6.84 -4.69 12.03
CA ILE A 185 -5.51 -5.16 11.63
C ILE A 185 -4.87 -5.94 12.78
N GLU A 186 -4.46 -7.19 12.53
CA GLU A 186 -3.69 -7.98 13.48
C GLU A 186 -2.29 -7.41 13.70
N ILE A 187 -1.80 -7.40 14.94
CA ILE A 187 -0.50 -6.83 15.30
C ILE A 187 0.36 -7.91 15.96
N PHE A 188 1.55 -8.11 15.41
CA PHE A 188 2.66 -8.84 16.04
C PHE A 188 3.71 -7.84 16.51
N ASN A 189 4.03 -7.86 17.80
CA ASN A 189 5.00 -6.96 18.40
C ASN A 189 5.92 -7.61 19.43
N GLU A 190 6.80 -6.83 20.06
CA GLU A 190 7.73 -7.34 21.08
C GLU A 190 7.00 -8.13 22.17
N GLY A 191 7.37 -9.41 22.30
CA GLY A 191 6.69 -10.39 23.15
C GLY A 191 5.90 -11.46 22.36
N SER A 192 5.61 -11.21 21.09
CA SER A 192 5.05 -12.19 20.16
C SER A 192 6.10 -13.24 19.75
N PRO A 193 5.68 -14.43 19.27
CA PRO A 193 6.59 -15.42 18.72
C PRO A 193 7.48 -14.81 17.62
N GLY A 194 8.78 -15.13 17.67
CA GLY A 194 9.75 -14.64 16.67
C GLY A 194 10.57 -13.42 17.11
N PHE A 195 10.06 -12.58 18.01
CA PHE A 195 10.77 -11.34 18.39
C PHE A 195 11.93 -11.59 19.35
N PHE A 196 13.06 -10.92 19.12
CA PHE A 196 14.23 -10.95 20.00
C PHE A 196 15.07 -9.67 19.92
N ARG A 197 15.93 -9.47 20.92
CA ARG A 197 16.89 -8.35 20.96
C ARG A 197 18.28 -8.86 20.57
N GLU A 198 18.83 -8.33 19.49
CA GLU A 198 20.17 -8.66 19.03
C GLU A 198 21.21 -8.00 19.95
N SER A 199 22.01 -8.81 20.65
CA SER A 199 22.89 -8.30 21.71
C SER A 199 24.06 -7.45 21.22
N SER A 200 24.41 -7.55 19.93
CA SER A 200 25.53 -6.77 19.35
C SER A 200 25.15 -5.32 19.05
N ARG A 201 23.84 -5.00 19.05
CA ARG A 201 23.31 -3.69 18.69
C ARG A 201 22.68 -2.98 19.88
N SER A 202 22.74 -1.65 19.86
CA SER A 202 22.11 -0.81 20.87
C SER A 202 20.62 -0.63 20.59
N ALA A 203 19.81 -0.62 21.65
CA ALA A 203 18.43 -0.15 21.56
C ALA A 203 18.38 1.32 21.08
N PRO A 204 17.39 1.71 20.25
CA PRO A 204 16.24 0.92 19.81
C PRO A 204 16.48 0.06 18.54
N TYR A 205 17.69 0.08 17.96
CA TYR A 205 18.03 -0.53 16.66
C TYR A 205 18.40 -2.01 16.73
N ASN A 206 18.03 -2.68 17.82
CA ASN A 206 18.38 -4.06 18.09
C ASN A 206 17.18 -4.99 18.20
N LEU A 207 15.95 -4.54 17.89
CA LEU A 207 14.79 -5.42 17.82
C LEU A 207 14.75 -6.12 16.46
N PHE A 208 14.71 -7.44 16.48
CA PHE A 208 14.61 -8.30 15.30
C PHE A 208 13.46 -9.29 15.48
N THR A 209 13.06 -9.92 14.38
CA THR A 209 12.07 -10.99 14.42
C THR A 209 12.43 -12.10 13.43
N ASP A 210 12.15 -13.35 13.81
CA ASP A 210 12.10 -14.50 12.92
C ASP A 210 10.71 -14.57 12.27
N MET A 211 10.61 -14.21 10.99
CA MET A 211 9.34 -14.09 10.28
C MET A 211 8.66 -15.44 10.05
N GLY A 212 9.41 -16.54 10.02
CA GLY A 212 8.83 -17.89 9.96
C GLY A 212 8.01 -18.23 11.22
N LYS A 213 8.48 -17.78 12.39
CA LYS A 213 7.71 -17.92 13.65
C LYS A 213 6.48 -17.01 13.69
N VAL A 214 6.56 -15.82 13.10
CA VAL A 214 5.42 -14.91 12.98
C VAL A 214 4.38 -15.50 12.04
N ALA A 215 4.79 -15.95 10.84
CA ALA A 215 3.91 -16.62 9.88
C ALA A 215 3.17 -17.80 10.50
N LYS A 216 3.90 -18.65 11.26
CA LYS A 216 3.29 -19.77 11.98
C LYS A 216 2.28 -19.34 13.04
N ALA A 217 2.51 -18.19 13.69
CA ALA A 217 1.61 -17.66 14.70
C ALA A 217 0.37 -16.97 14.10
N SER A 218 0.47 -16.49 12.86
CA SER A 218 -0.63 -15.86 12.10
C SER A 218 -1.50 -16.85 11.31
N GLU A 219 -1.16 -18.13 11.29
CA GLU A 219 -2.01 -19.14 10.64
C GLU A 219 -3.39 -19.18 11.32
N ASP A 220 -4.44 -18.90 10.54
CA ASP A 220 -5.83 -18.89 11.03
C ASP A 220 -6.65 -20.09 10.50
N GLY A 221 -6.00 -20.96 9.72
CA GLY A 221 -6.60 -22.12 9.07
C GLY A 221 -7.49 -21.78 7.88
N LYS A 222 -7.35 -20.57 7.32
CA LYS A 222 -8.02 -20.16 6.08
C LYS A 222 -6.98 -19.89 5.01
N GLU A 223 -6.69 -20.89 4.17
CA GLU A 223 -5.84 -20.66 3.02
C GLU A 223 -6.59 -19.84 1.98
N ALA A 224 -6.17 -18.58 1.78
CA ALA A 224 -6.75 -17.71 0.79
C ALA A 224 -5.71 -16.75 0.22
N ARG A 225 -5.61 -16.70 -1.10
CA ARG A 225 -4.91 -15.63 -1.79
C ARG A 225 -5.62 -14.29 -1.56
N PRO A 226 -4.92 -13.24 -1.09
CA PRO A 226 -5.48 -11.90 -0.99
C PRO A 226 -5.70 -11.29 -2.38
N ASP A 227 -6.40 -10.16 -2.40
CA ASP A 227 -6.58 -9.35 -3.60
C ASP A 227 -5.25 -8.73 -4.07
N ASP A 228 -5.21 -8.34 -5.35
CA ASP A 228 -4.05 -7.66 -5.92
C ASP A 228 -3.84 -6.28 -5.29
N TYR A 229 -2.65 -6.04 -4.74
CA TYR A 229 -2.34 -4.78 -4.06
C TYR A 229 -2.22 -3.58 -5.02
N LEU A 230 -1.77 -3.84 -6.25
CA LEU A 230 -1.65 -2.85 -7.32
C LEU A 230 -2.37 -3.34 -8.58
N PRO A 231 -2.79 -2.43 -9.49
CA PRO A 231 -3.42 -2.82 -10.75
C PRO A 231 -2.37 -3.40 -11.70
N TRP A 232 -2.11 -4.71 -11.62
CA TRP A 232 -1.08 -5.38 -12.42
C TRP A 232 -1.39 -5.42 -13.93
N GLY A 233 -0.32 -5.34 -14.72
CA GLY A 233 -0.35 -5.39 -16.18
C GLY A 233 0.94 -5.94 -16.78
N LYS A 234 0.95 -6.10 -18.11
CA LYS A 234 2.16 -6.51 -18.83
C LYS A 234 3.01 -5.27 -19.10
N GLU A 235 4.32 -5.44 -19.19
CA GLU A 235 5.24 -4.35 -19.57
C GLU A 235 4.82 -3.67 -20.88
N GLY A 236 4.38 -4.44 -21.88
CA GLY A 236 3.91 -3.91 -23.16
C GLY A 236 2.63 -3.07 -23.09
N ASP A 237 1.91 -3.07 -21.97
CA ASP A 237 0.73 -2.25 -21.74
C ASP A 237 1.10 -0.84 -21.22
N LEU A 238 2.36 -0.61 -20.82
CA LEU A 238 2.82 0.71 -20.37
C LEU A 238 2.76 1.73 -21.51
N PRO A 239 2.17 2.92 -21.28
CA PRO A 239 2.30 4.04 -22.20
C PRO A 239 3.76 4.45 -22.40
N ALA A 240 4.06 5.07 -23.54
CA ALA A 240 5.38 5.62 -23.81
C ALA A 240 5.78 6.67 -22.75
N GLY A 241 6.81 6.35 -21.98
CA GLY A 241 7.36 7.22 -20.94
C GLY A 241 8.49 8.15 -21.43
N LYS A 242 8.93 9.05 -20.54
CA LYS A 242 10.15 9.85 -20.75
C LYS A 242 11.35 9.09 -20.16
N PRO A 243 12.56 9.19 -20.73
CA PRO A 243 13.74 8.59 -20.11
C PRO A 243 13.98 9.12 -18.69
N ALA A 244 14.22 8.22 -17.75
CA ALA A 244 14.41 8.45 -16.32
C ALA A 244 15.33 7.36 -15.72
N GLY A 245 16.63 7.44 -15.99
CA GLY A 245 17.65 6.55 -15.44
C GLY A 245 18.02 6.84 -13.98
N THR A 246 17.67 8.00 -13.44
CA THR A 246 17.86 8.36 -12.03
C THR A 246 16.59 8.93 -11.41
N ILE A 247 16.41 8.72 -10.10
CA ILE A 247 15.29 9.26 -9.31
C ILE A 247 15.84 9.73 -7.97
N THR A 248 15.41 10.90 -7.50
CA THR A 248 15.53 11.29 -6.09
C THR A 248 14.12 11.53 -5.57
N ALA A 249 13.68 10.67 -4.65
CA ALA A 249 12.49 10.84 -3.85
C ALA A 249 12.87 11.57 -2.56
N ASP A 250 12.54 12.87 -2.48
CA ASP A 250 12.90 13.73 -1.36
C ASP A 250 11.72 13.90 -0.41
N PHE A 251 11.90 13.46 0.83
CA PHE A 251 10.95 13.55 1.94
C PHE A 251 11.19 14.81 2.80
N GLY A 252 12.13 15.68 2.40
CA GLY A 252 12.48 16.95 3.04
C GLY A 252 13.81 16.88 3.79
N SER A 253 13.89 16.06 4.84
CA SER A 253 15.15 15.83 5.59
C SER A 253 15.79 14.47 5.32
N HIS A 254 15.14 13.65 4.50
CA HIS A 254 15.63 12.37 4.01
C HIS A 254 15.34 12.29 2.51
N SER A 255 16.21 11.62 1.76
CA SER A 255 15.93 11.35 0.35
C SER A 255 16.40 9.95 -0.03
N THR A 256 15.64 9.27 -0.87
CA THR A 256 15.99 7.97 -1.45
C THR A 256 16.39 8.17 -2.91
N ASN A 257 17.59 7.71 -3.26
CA ASN A 257 18.19 7.91 -4.58
C ASN A 257 18.26 6.59 -5.34
N TRP A 258 17.71 6.58 -6.55
CA TRP A 258 17.61 5.41 -7.39
C TRP A 258 18.43 5.58 -8.66
N VAL A 259 19.07 4.49 -9.10
CA VAL A 259 19.74 4.39 -10.40
C VAL A 259 19.21 3.17 -11.13
N PHE A 260 18.77 3.36 -12.37
CA PHE A 260 18.40 2.27 -13.25
C PHE A 260 19.67 1.58 -13.77
N GLN A 261 19.87 0.33 -13.37
CA GLN A 261 21.00 -0.48 -13.79
C GLN A 261 20.60 -1.96 -13.87
N ASN A 262 21.14 -2.67 -14.86
CA ASN A 262 20.88 -4.11 -15.04
C ASN A 262 19.39 -4.48 -15.07
N GLY A 263 18.53 -3.62 -15.64
CA GLY A 263 17.10 -3.86 -15.78
C GLY A 263 16.24 -3.48 -14.58
N THR A 264 16.82 -3.00 -13.47
CA THR A 264 16.09 -2.63 -12.24
C THR A 264 16.53 -1.24 -11.75
N TYR A 265 15.73 -0.63 -10.89
CA TYR A 265 16.12 0.54 -10.10
C TYR A 265 16.75 0.09 -8.78
N VAL A 266 17.97 0.57 -8.51
CA VAL A 266 18.75 0.25 -7.31
C VAL A 266 18.86 1.47 -6.41
N ASN A 267 18.43 1.32 -5.15
CA ASN A 267 18.56 2.32 -4.10
C ASN A 267 20.03 2.50 -3.70
N GLN A 268 20.61 3.66 -4.01
CA GLN A 268 22.03 3.99 -3.82
C GLN A 268 22.40 4.32 -2.38
N ASN A 269 21.42 4.60 -1.53
CA ASN A 269 21.61 4.93 -0.12
C ASN A 269 20.76 4.03 0.78
N THR A 270 20.58 2.77 0.35
CA THR A 270 19.98 1.71 1.15
C THR A 270 20.79 1.46 2.42
N TYR A 271 20.12 1.04 3.48
CA TYR A 271 20.75 0.56 4.71
C TYR A 271 20.75 -0.97 4.80
N ALA A 272 20.31 -1.68 3.76
CA ALA A 272 20.33 -3.15 3.70
C ALA A 272 21.75 -3.71 3.80
N ALA A 273 21.86 -4.94 4.30
CA ALA A 273 23.10 -5.71 4.21
C ALA A 273 23.51 -5.92 2.74
N ASP A 274 24.82 -6.00 2.50
CA ASP A 274 25.35 -6.35 1.18
C ASP A 274 24.74 -7.67 0.68
N GLY A 275 24.12 -7.64 -0.50
CA GLY A 275 23.44 -8.79 -1.10
C GLY A 275 22.01 -9.04 -0.60
N ASP A 276 21.52 -8.20 0.31
CA ASP A 276 20.15 -8.21 0.81
C ASP A 276 19.35 -6.98 0.35
N GLU A 277 19.81 -6.31 -0.70
CA GLU A 277 19.11 -5.16 -1.27
C GLU A 277 17.83 -5.57 -2.02
N PHE A 278 16.91 -4.61 -2.20
CA PHE A 278 15.72 -4.74 -3.03
C PHE A 278 15.94 -4.03 -4.37
N PRO A 279 16.48 -4.69 -5.41
CA PRO A 279 16.44 -4.15 -6.76
C PRO A 279 14.98 -4.15 -7.25
N ALA A 280 14.43 -2.96 -7.49
CA ALA A 280 13.02 -2.80 -7.87
C ALA A 280 12.86 -2.85 -9.39
N ASP A 281 11.94 -3.68 -9.90
CA ASP A 281 11.54 -3.63 -11.31
C ASP A 281 10.83 -2.30 -11.61
N SER A 282 10.09 -1.78 -10.63
CA SER A 282 9.44 -0.48 -10.70
C SER A 282 9.56 0.30 -9.40
N VAL A 283 9.73 1.63 -9.55
CA VAL A 283 9.53 2.59 -8.45
C VAL A 283 8.24 3.35 -8.74
N LEU A 284 7.27 3.28 -7.83
CA LEU A 284 6.01 4.01 -7.92
C LEU A 284 6.02 5.14 -6.90
N VAL A 285 6.13 6.38 -7.37
CA VAL A 285 6.07 7.54 -6.49
C VAL A 285 4.65 8.08 -6.44
N LEU A 286 4.05 8.10 -5.24
CA LEU A 286 2.74 8.67 -4.97
C LEU A 286 2.92 9.96 -4.17
N ARG A 287 2.45 11.07 -4.72
CA ARG A 287 2.44 12.35 -4.01
C ARG A 287 1.25 12.40 -3.08
N VAL A 288 1.51 12.48 -1.78
CA VAL A 288 0.51 12.37 -0.69
C VAL A 288 0.53 13.60 0.22
N ASP A 289 -0.60 13.97 0.79
CA ASP A 289 -0.65 14.99 1.84
C ASP A 289 -0.12 14.41 3.17
N VAL A 290 0.51 15.27 3.97
CA VAL A 290 0.98 14.90 5.32
C VAL A 290 0.49 15.93 6.32
N GLY A 291 -0.27 15.46 7.30
CA GLY A 291 -0.76 16.24 8.43
C GLY A 291 0.01 15.98 9.73
N ASP A 292 -0.40 16.67 10.78
CA ASP A 292 -0.04 16.34 12.16
C ASP A 292 -1.10 15.38 12.73
N ALA A 293 -0.67 14.25 13.27
CA ALA A 293 -1.55 13.27 13.89
C ALA A 293 -2.20 13.79 15.19
N GLY A 294 -1.73 14.93 15.72
CA GLY A 294 -2.28 15.59 16.91
C GLY A 294 -1.76 15.02 18.23
N TYR A 295 -0.70 14.22 18.18
CA TYR A 295 -0.02 13.65 19.35
C TYR A 295 1.48 13.49 19.09
N THR A 296 2.22 13.22 20.17
CA THR A 296 3.66 12.99 20.11
C THR A 296 4.02 11.52 20.28
N ASP A 297 5.16 11.12 19.74
CA ASP A 297 5.78 9.83 20.03
C ASP A 297 6.30 9.77 21.49
N PRO A 298 6.73 8.60 21.99
CA PRO A 298 7.31 8.48 23.33
C PRO A 298 8.57 9.32 23.58
N ALA A 299 9.23 9.81 22.52
CA ALA A 299 10.39 10.69 22.59
C ALA A 299 10.00 12.19 22.53
N GLY A 300 8.71 12.52 22.42
CA GLY A 300 8.18 13.88 22.38
C GLY A 300 8.14 14.53 21.00
N ASN A 301 8.39 13.79 19.92
CA ASN A 301 8.33 14.33 18.56
C ASN A 301 6.88 14.34 18.05
N PRO A 302 6.42 15.41 17.37
CA PRO A 302 5.14 15.38 16.65
C PRO A 302 5.11 14.25 15.64
N VAL A 303 4.00 13.51 15.61
CA VAL A 303 3.82 12.39 14.70
C VAL A 303 3.19 12.87 13.39
N PRO A 304 3.90 12.77 12.25
CA PRO A 304 3.26 13.05 10.97
C PRO A 304 2.27 11.94 10.65
N GLU A 305 1.18 12.31 9.98
CA GLU A 305 0.20 11.39 9.44
C GLU A 305 0.12 11.55 7.93
N THR A 306 0.49 10.50 7.21
CA THR A 306 0.34 10.42 5.77
C THR A 306 -1.12 10.18 5.44
N ILE A 307 -1.74 11.11 4.70
CA ILE A 307 -3.12 10.98 4.26
C ILE A 307 -3.14 10.11 3.01
N PHE A 308 -3.24 8.79 3.21
CA PHE A 308 -3.23 7.79 2.14
C PHE A 308 -4.65 7.30 1.79
N GLU A 309 -5.49 8.29 1.49
CA GLU A 309 -6.86 8.22 0.99
C GLU A 309 -7.07 9.49 0.13
N GLY A 310 -7.91 9.42 -0.90
CA GLY A 310 -8.17 10.55 -1.79
C GLY A 310 -7.42 10.40 -3.12
N THR A 311 -6.79 11.46 -3.61
CA THR A 311 -6.15 11.46 -4.93
C THR A 311 -4.91 12.34 -4.95
N GLY A 312 -3.94 12.00 -5.81
CA GLY A 312 -2.72 12.78 -5.97
C GLY A 312 -1.96 12.42 -7.25
N LYS A 313 -0.81 13.08 -7.45
CA LYS A 313 0.06 12.79 -8.61
C LYS A 313 0.77 11.46 -8.42
N ALA A 314 0.84 10.65 -9.48
CA ALA A 314 1.63 9.42 -9.53
C ALA A 314 2.75 9.54 -10.58
N LEU A 315 3.90 8.95 -10.29
CA LEU A 315 4.99 8.74 -11.24
C LEU A 315 5.39 7.27 -11.18
N LEU A 316 5.17 6.54 -12.27
CA LEU A 316 5.56 5.14 -12.39
C LEU A 316 6.86 5.05 -13.20
N PHE A 317 7.93 4.64 -12.54
CA PHE A 317 9.24 4.40 -13.14
C PHE A 317 9.41 2.92 -13.44
N HIS A 318 9.75 2.59 -14.69
CA HIS A 318 9.99 1.22 -15.15
C HIS A 318 10.88 1.24 -16.39
N GLY A 319 11.78 0.27 -16.54
CA GLY A 319 12.62 0.14 -17.73
C GLY A 319 13.44 1.41 -18.07
N GLY A 320 13.89 2.16 -17.05
CA GLY A 320 14.63 3.41 -17.25
C GLY A 320 13.78 4.56 -17.80
N SER A 321 12.46 4.49 -17.69
CA SER A 321 11.50 5.50 -18.15
C SER A 321 10.46 5.83 -17.08
N VAL A 322 9.80 6.99 -17.20
CA VAL A 322 8.73 7.44 -16.32
C VAL A 322 7.44 7.71 -17.09
N VAL A 323 6.32 7.21 -16.54
CA VAL A 323 4.95 7.55 -16.94
C VAL A 323 4.31 8.36 -15.82
N GLU A 324 3.82 9.55 -16.14
CA GLU A 324 3.13 10.43 -15.20
C GLU A 324 1.62 10.18 -15.25
N GLY A 325 1.00 10.11 -14.07
CA GLY A 325 -0.43 9.87 -13.91
C GLY A 325 -0.99 10.44 -12.61
N THR A 326 -2.14 9.92 -12.21
CA THR A 326 -2.79 10.21 -10.93
C THR A 326 -3.08 8.90 -10.22
N TRP A 327 -2.98 8.93 -8.89
CA TRP A 327 -3.49 7.86 -8.04
C TRP A 327 -4.81 8.32 -7.41
N SER A 328 -5.67 7.35 -7.10
CA SER A 328 -6.83 7.56 -6.25
C SER A 328 -7.09 6.35 -5.38
N LYS A 329 -7.69 6.59 -4.21
CA LYS A 329 -7.99 5.57 -3.22
C LYS A 329 -9.23 6.02 -2.43
N ASP A 330 -10.33 5.30 -2.59
CA ASP A 330 -11.65 5.73 -2.10
C ASP A 330 -11.81 5.63 -0.57
N ALA A 331 -11.12 4.67 0.04
CA ALA A 331 -11.04 4.45 1.48
C ALA A 331 -9.68 3.86 1.86
N LEU A 332 -9.33 3.86 3.16
CA LEU A 332 -8.03 3.35 3.62
C LEU A 332 -7.79 1.86 3.29
N ASP A 333 -8.83 1.05 3.16
CA ASP A 333 -8.79 -0.38 2.80
C ASP A 333 -8.90 -0.62 1.28
N SER A 334 -9.14 0.42 0.48
CA SER A 334 -9.31 0.28 -0.97
C SER A 334 -7.96 0.12 -1.68
N ALA A 335 -7.92 -0.69 -2.74
CA ALA A 335 -6.75 -0.77 -3.61
C ALA A 335 -6.49 0.57 -4.34
N VAL A 336 -5.22 0.93 -4.51
CA VAL A 336 -4.82 2.12 -5.27
C VAL A 336 -5.22 1.95 -6.74
N GLN A 337 -5.95 2.94 -7.26
CA GLN A 337 -6.23 3.04 -8.69
C GLN A 337 -5.25 4.02 -9.33
N LEU A 338 -4.72 3.67 -10.51
CA LEU A 338 -3.80 4.53 -11.26
C LEU A 338 -4.41 4.87 -12.62
N GLU A 339 -4.27 6.13 -13.03
CA GLU A 339 -4.77 6.64 -14.30
C GLU A 339 -3.78 7.57 -14.99
N THR A 340 -3.82 7.59 -16.31
CA THR A 340 -3.23 8.64 -17.15
C THR A 340 -4.35 9.33 -17.94
N LYS A 341 -4.00 10.36 -18.71
CA LYS A 341 -4.92 10.96 -19.69
C LYS A 341 -5.44 9.95 -20.73
N GLY A 342 -4.73 8.84 -20.94
CA GLY A 342 -5.10 7.77 -21.86
C GLY A 342 -6.00 6.68 -21.25
N GLY A 343 -6.37 6.80 -19.97
CA GLY A 343 -7.16 5.80 -19.24
C GLY A 343 -6.36 5.13 -18.12
N LYS A 344 -6.83 3.96 -17.69
CA LYS A 344 -6.22 3.21 -16.58
C LYS A 344 -4.75 2.92 -16.83
N LEU A 345 -3.92 3.19 -15.82
CA LEU A 345 -2.51 2.83 -15.79
C LEU A 345 -2.37 1.54 -15.00
N LYS A 346 -1.65 0.56 -15.55
CA LYS A 346 -1.30 -0.67 -14.86
C LYS A 346 0.18 -0.68 -14.53
N VAL A 347 0.53 -1.30 -13.42
CA VAL A 347 1.92 -1.51 -13.00
C VAL A 347 2.42 -2.80 -13.64
N PRO A 348 3.56 -2.80 -14.36
CA PRO A 348 4.16 -4.03 -14.85
C PRO A 348 4.36 -5.02 -13.71
N ALA A 349 4.01 -6.28 -13.95
CA ALA A 349 4.28 -7.33 -12.99
C ALA A 349 5.78 -7.40 -12.65
N GLY A 350 6.09 -7.41 -11.37
CA GLY A 350 7.45 -7.34 -10.83
C GLY A 350 7.47 -6.84 -9.39
N ARG A 351 8.69 -6.70 -8.85
CA ARG A 351 8.95 -6.16 -7.52
C ARG A 351 8.85 -4.65 -7.54
N VAL A 352 7.99 -4.09 -6.69
CA VAL A 352 7.70 -2.64 -6.67
C VAL A 352 8.14 -2.01 -5.35
N TRP A 353 8.83 -0.88 -5.45
CA TRP A 353 9.01 0.05 -4.33
C TRP A 353 8.07 1.24 -4.48
N ILE A 354 7.24 1.51 -3.48
CA ILE A 354 6.33 2.64 -3.45
C ILE A 354 6.91 3.74 -2.55
N GLU A 355 7.05 4.93 -3.08
CA GLU A 355 7.50 6.11 -2.36
C GLU A 355 6.29 7.00 -2.04
N LEU A 356 5.88 7.11 -0.77
CA LEU A 356 4.81 8.02 -0.34
C LEU A 356 5.37 9.41 -0.06
N VAL A 357 5.72 10.14 -1.13
CA VAL A 357 6.43 11.42 -1.05
C VAL A 357 5.47 12.57 -0.70
N PRO A 358 5.71 13.33 0.38
CA PRO A 358 4.85 14.43 0.78
C PRO A 358 4.65 15.48 -0.34
N ILE A 359 3.44 16.03 -0.43
CA ILE A 359 3.16 17.23 -1.23
C ILE A 359 3.78 18.44 -0.52
N ASP A 360 3.49 18.62 0.78
CA ASP A 360 3.95 19.79 1.55
C ASP A 360 4.03 19.57 3.08
N ALA A 361 5.24 19.35 3.60
CA ALA A 361 5.56 19.67 5.00
C ALA A 361 6.93 20.36 5.15
N LYS A 362 7.89 20.08 4.24
CA LYS A 362 9.18 20.80 4.07
C LYS A 362 9.77 20.62 2.64
N ASN A 363 9.00 20.87 1.58
CA ASN A 363 9.42 20.70 0.16
C ASN A 363 9.62 19.24 -0.31
N GLY A 364 8.73 18.31 0.06
CA GLY A 364 8.78 16.97 -0.54
C GLY A 364 8.81 17.09 -2.07
N SER A 365 9.74 16.40 -2.72
CA SER A 365 9.98 16.59 -4.16
C SER A 365 10.43 15.31 -4.83
N VAL A 366 10.23 15.26 -6.15
CA VAL A 366 10.67 14.14 -6.98
C VAL A 366 11.41 14.72 -8.15
N THR A 367 12.69 14.39 -8.25
CA THR A 367 13.51 14.76 -9.41
C THR A 367 13.96 13.48 -10.12
N TYR A 368 14.08 13.53 -11.43
CA TYR A 368 14.54 12.39 -12.22
C TYR A 368 15.31 12.86 -13.45
N GLY A 369 16.32 12.08 -13.84
CA GLY A 369 17.25 12.40 -14.92
C GLY A 369 17.50 11.20 -15.83
N LYS A 370 18.16 11.43 -16.96
CA LYS A 370 18.54 10.36 -17.90
C LYS A 370 19.70 9.54 -17.38
#